data_AF-A0A7S2NX06-F1
#
_entry.id   AF-A0A7S2NX06-F1
#
_cell.length_a   1.000
_cell.length_b   1.000
_cell.length_c   1.000
_cell.angle_alpha   90.00
_cell.angle_beta   90.00
_cell.angle_gamma   90.00
#
_symmetry.space_group_name_H-M   'P 1'
#
loop_
_entity.id
_entity.type
_entity.pdbx_description
1 polymer ?
#
loop_
_entity_poly.entity_id
_entity_poly.type
_entity_poly.pdbx_seq_one_letter_code
_entity_poly.pdbx_strand_id
1 'polypeptide(L)'
;MMSDRVMPSEMRRRLRSFFLSNKLAQRRARHMRVVDAMSPGLRGEVVMELHRMWISRIGLLSWPLRESQIGEHTAYFYAFIVDVSMGLTTAFHAQSEVFGSIQTLYILSRG
;
A
#
# COMPACT_ATOMS: atom_id res chain seq x y z
N MET A 1 -18.81 -9.10 -18.58
CA MET A 1 -18.57 -9.42 -17.15
C MET A 1 -19.75 -9.10 -16.23
N MET A 2 -20.37 -7.91 -16.26
CA MET A 2 -21.54 -7.60 -15.41
C MET A 2 -22.89 -8.00 -16.00
N SER A 3 -22.97 -8.19 -17.33
CA SER A 3 -24.20 -8.60 -18.02
C SER A 3 -24.40 -10.12 -18.01
N ASP A 4 -23.29 -10.87 -17.84
CA ASP A 4 -23.26 -12.33 -17.98
C ASP A 4 -23.60 -13.05 -16.68
N ARG A 5 -23.76 -12.31 -15.58
CA ARG A 5 -24.17 -12.81 -14.27
C ARG A 5 -25.38 -11.99 -13.85
N VAL A 6 -26.50 -12.64 -13.55
CA VAL A 6 -27.77 -12.01 -13.15
C VAL A 6 -27.60 -11.29 -11.79
N MET A 7 -26.90 -10.16 -11.80
CA MET A 7 -26.63 -9.36 -10.61
C MET A 7 -27.74 -8.33 -10.39
N PRO A 8 -28.21 -8.14 -9.15
CA PRO A 8 -29.15 -7.09 -8.80
C PRO A 8 -28.68 -5.71 -9.31
N SER A 9 -29.61 -4.88 -9.75
CA SER A 9 -29.33 -3.54 -10.28
C SER A 9 -28.56 -2.67 -9.29
N GLU A 10 -28.86 -2.79 -8.00
CA GLU A 10 -28.19 -2.08 -6.92
C GLU A 10 -26.71 -2.48 -6.80
N MET A 11 -26.41 -3.78 -6.85
CA MET A 11 -25.04 -4.30 -6.82
C MET A 11 -24.24 -3.83 -8.04
N ARG A 12 -24.86 -3.83 -9.24
CA ARG A 12 -24.24 -3.28 -10.45
C ARG A 12 -23.91 -1.80 -10.29
N ARG A 13 -24.80 -1.01 -9.66
CA ARG A 13 -24.54 0.42 -9.38
C ARG A 13 -23.39 0.60 -8.40
N ARG A 14 -23.36 -0.17 -7.31
CA ARG A 14 -22.27 -0.13 -6.30
C ARG A 14 -20.93 -0.50 -6.91
N LEU A 15 -20.87 -1.59 -7.68
CA LEU A 15 -19.65 -2.01 -8.36
C LEU A 15 -19.15 -0.94 -9.34
N ARG A 16 -20.03 -0.36 -10.16
CA ARG A 16 -19.62 0.73 -11.08
C ARG A 16 -19.09 1.94 -10.33
N SER A 17 -19.76 2.37 -9.26
CA SER A 17 -19.29 3.48 -8.42
C SER A 17 -17.90 3.19 -7.84
N PHE A 18 -17.71 1.99 -7.30
CA PHE A 18 -16.42 1.53 -6.79
C PHE A 18 -15.35 1.50 -7.89
N PHE A 19 -15.63 0.91 -9.06
CA PHE A 19 -14.65 0.87 -10.16
C PHE A 19 -14.24 2.27 -10.63
N LEU A 20 -15.19 3.21 -10.71
CA LEU A 20 -14.92 4.59 -11.13
C LEU A 20 -14.10 5.34 -10.09
N SER A 21 -14.46 5.23 -8.80
CA SER A 21 -13.71 5.88 -7.71
C SER A 21 -12.33 5.26 -7.50
N ASN A 22 -12.16 3.97 -7.83
CA ASN A 22 -10.96 3.20 -7.55
C ASN A 22 -9.97 3.11 -8.73
N LYS A 23 -10.11 3.95 -9.76
CA LYS A 23 -9.19 3.96 -10.93
C LYS A 23 -7.73 4.20 -10.53
N LEU A 24 -7.49 5.05 -9.52
CA LEU A 24 -6.15 5.29 -8.97
C LEU A 24 -5.58 4.05 -8.28
N ALA A 25 -6.40 3.29 -7.57
CA ALA A 25 -5.99 2.03 -6.97
C ALA A 25 -5.61 1.00 -8.03
N GLN A 26 -6.41 0.87 -9.07
CA GLN A 26 -6.11 -0.06 -10.16
C GLN A 26 -4.78 0.28 -10.83
N ARG A 27 -4.49 1.56 -11.01
CA ARG A 27 -3.18 2.01 -11.50
C ARG A 27 -2.05 1.59 -10.55
N ARG A 28 -2.21 1.83 -9.25
CA ARG A 28 -1.22 1.40 -8.23
C ARG A 28 -1.03 -0.11 -8.22
N ALA A 29 -2.10 -0.90 -8.23
CA ALA A 29 -2.04 -2.36 -8.30
C ALA A 29 -1.33 -2.86 -9.57
N ARG A 30 -1.47 -2.14 -10.69
CA ARG A 30 -0.74 -2.45 -11.93
C ARG A 30 0.75 -2.11 -11.82
N HIS A 31 1.09 -0.97 -11.19
CA HIS A 31 2.49 -0.63 -10.93
C HIS A 31 3.15 -1.65 -10.00
N MET A 32 2.42 -2.17 -9.01
CA MET A 32 2.98 -3.17 -8.09
C MET A 32 3.35 -4.47 -8.78
N ARG A 33 2.61 -4.89 -9.79
CA ARG A 33 3.01 -6.04 -10.63
C ARG A 33 4.34 -5.86 -11.33
N VAL A 34 4.70 -4.63 -11.71
CA VAL A 34 6.02 -4.33 -12.32
C VAL A 34 7.11 -4.43 -11.26
N VAL A 35 6.83 -3.90 -10.07
CA VAL A 35 7.76 -3.95 -8.93
C VAL A 35 7.98 -5.39 -8.45
N ASP A 36 6.94 -6.23 -8.46
CA ASP A 36 7.04 -7.65 -8.09
C ASP A 36 7.90 -8.45 -9.08
N ALA A 37 8.03 -8.00 -10.33
CA ALA A 37 8.88 -8.61 -11.34
C ALA A 37 10.36 -8.17 -11.24
N MET A 38 10.70 -7.22 -10.35
CA MET A 38 12.07 -6.77 -10.14
C MET A 38 12.87 -7.78 -9.31
N SER A 39 14.20 -7.68 -9.39
CA SER A 39 15.08 -8.43 -8.49
C SER A 39 14.84 -8.01 -7.03
N PRO A 40 15.09 -8.89 -6.04
CA PRO A 40 14.83 -8.58 -4.64
C PRO A 40 15.48 -7.28 -4.14
N GLY A 41 16.73 -7.01 -4.56
CA GLY A 41 17.45 -5.78 -4.20
C GLY A 41 16.79 -4.53 -4.79
N LEU A 42 16.57 -4.51 -6.12
CA LEU A 42 15.94 -3.38 -6.80
C LEU A 42 14.51 -3.14 -6.30
N ARG A 43 13.78 -4.22 -6.01
CA ARG A 43 12.43 -4.14 -5.43
C ARG A 43 12.46 -3.43 -4.08
N GLY A 44 13.41 -3.77 -3.22
CA GLY A 44 13.57 -3.14 -1.91
C GLY A 44 13.78 -1.62 -2.02
N GLU A 45 14.68 -1.20 -2.91
CA GLU A 45 14.97 0.22 -3.16
C GLU A 45 13.73 0.98 -3.69
N VAL A 46 13.05 0.41 -4.69
CA VAL A 46 11.87 1.03 -5.30
C VAL A 46 10.71 1.13 -4.32
N VAL A 47 10.42 0.06 -3.57
CA VAL A 47 9.33 0.03 -2.60
C VAL A 47 9.60 1.00 -1.44
N MET A 48 10.86 1.09 -0.99
CA MET A 48 11.25 2.07 0.03
C MET A 48 11.01 3.50 -0.47
N GLU A 49 11.42 3.87 -1.68
CA GLU A 49 11.15 5.23 -2.21
C GLU A 49 9.65 5.50 -2.41
N LEU A 50 8.88 4.51 -2.87
CA LEU A 50 7.42 4.64 -3.00
C LEU A 50 6.73 4.93 -1.66
N HIS A 51 7.23 4.35 -0.57
CA HIS A 51 6.66 4.50 0.77
C HIS A 51 7.34 5.55 1.64
N ARG A 52 8.47 6.13 1.20
CA ARG A 52 9.29 7.08 1.97
C ARG A 52 8.52 8.26 2.54
N MET A 53 7.61 8.84 1.74
CA MET A 53 6.77 9.95 2.19
C MET A 53 5.82 9.55 3.33
N TRP A 54 5.34 8.30 3.35
CA TRP A 54 4.46 7.79 4.40
C TRP A 54 5.25 7.40 5.65
N ILE A 55 6.34 6.66 5.47
CA ILE A 55 7.23 6.20 6.54
C ILE A 55 7.78 7.41 7.33
N SER A 56 8.15 8.49 6.65
CA SER A 56 8.64 9.71 7.32
C SER A 56 7.59 10.45 8.16
N ARG A 57 6.30 10.21 7.92
CA ARG A 57 5.19 10.81 8.70
C ARG A 57 4.78 9.98 9.91
N ILE A 58 5.16 8.70 9.95
CA ILE A 58 4.82 7.79 11.04
C ILE A 58 5.92 7.88 12.08
N GLY A 59 5.64 8.42 13.26
CA GLY A 59 6.64 8.63 14.32
C GLY A 59 7.47 7.39 14.66
N LEU A 60 6.84 6.22 14.66
CA LEU A 60 7.52 4.93 14.91
C LEU A 60 8.56 4.57 13.84
N LEU A 61 8.31 4.95 12.58
CA LEU A 61 9.17 4.60 11.44
C LEU A 61 10.09 5.75 11.01
N SER A 62 9.79 6.98 11.42
CA SER A 62 10.57 8.16 11.07
C SER A 62 11.92 8.20 11.79
N TRP A 63 12.01 7.68 13.02
CA TRP A 63 13.27 7.58 13.75
C TRP A 63 14.24 6.58 13.09
N PRO A 64 13.87 5.30 12.85
CA PRO A 64 14.75 4.35 12.14
C PRO A 64 15.16 4.84 10.74
N LEU A 65 14.26 5.52 10.01
CA LEU A 65 14.57 6.10 8.69
C LEU A 65 15.65 7.20 8.74
N ARG A 66 15.74 7.94 9.86
CA ARG A 66 16.80 8.95 10.06
C ARG A 66 18.11 8.29 10.47
N GLU A 67 18.05 7.32 11.38
CA GLU A 67 19.22 6.55 11.82
C GLU A 67 19.86 5.77 10.66
N SER A 68 19.05 5.30 9.69
CA SER A 68 19.54 4.65 8.48
C SER A 68 20.28 5.60 7.52
N GLN A 69 20.39 6.90 7.81
CA GLN A 69 21.08 7.87 6.96
C GLN A 69 22.32 8.46 7.62
N ILE A 70 22.38 8.49 8.96
CA ILE A 70 23.35 9.28 9.73
C ILE A 70 24.00 8.46 10.88
N GLY A 71 23.41 7.34 11.28
CA GLY A 71 23.81 6.60 12.48
C GLY A 71 24.87 5.51 12.25
N GLU A 72 25.48 5.05 13.35
CA GLU A 72 26.47 3.95 13.34
C GLU A 72 25.88 2.61 12.84
N HIS A 73 24.57 2.41 13.00
CA HIS A 73 23.85 1.20 12.59
C HIS A 73 23.05 1.37 11.29
N THR A 74 23.59 2.14 10.35
CA THR A 74 22.94 2.50 9.09
C THR A 74 22.36 1.28 8.35
N ALA A 75 23.14 0.20 8.18
CA ALA A 75 22.71 -0.98 7.43
C ALA A 75 21.54 -1.73 8.08
N TYR A 76 21.52 -1.81 9.42
CA TYR A 76 20.46 -2.51 10.17
C TYR A 76 19.13 -1.77 10.04
N PHE A 77 19.13 -0.46 10.29
CA PHE A 77 17.91 0.34 10.17
C PHE A 77 17.42 0.43 8.73
N TYR A 78 18.33 0.48 7.76
CA TYR A 78 17.97 0.43 6.34
C TYR A 78 17.27 -0.89 6.00
N ALA A 79 17.84 -2.03 6.39
CA ALA A 79 17.23 -3.34 6.16
C ALA A 79 15.84 -3.45 6.80
N PHE A 80 15.70 -3.00 8.05
CA PHE A 80 14.42 -2.94 8.75
C PHE A 80 13.38 -2.10 7.99
N ILE A 81 13.74 -0.90 7.54
CA ILE A 81 12.83 -0.04 6.78
C ILE A 81 12.46 -0.66 5.44
N VAL A 82 13.41 -1.31 4.76
CA VAL A 82 13.13 -2.05 3.51
C VAL A 82 12.14 -3.18 3.76
N ASP A 83 12.32 -3.98 4.81
CA ASP A 83 11.43 -5.08 5.18
C ASP A 83 10.01 -4.58 5.51
N VAL A 84 9.91 -3.50 6.32
CA VAL A 84 8.63 -2.86 6.59
C VAL A 84 7.99 -2.36 5.30
N SER A 85 8.77 -1.70 4.43
CA SER A 85 8.28 -1.17 3.15
C SER A 85 7.74 -2.28 2.24
N MET A 86 8.42 -3.43 2.18
CA MET A 86 7.98 -4.61 1.44
C MET A 86 6.70 -5.24 2.03
N GLY A 87 6.49 -5.12 3.34
CA GLY A 87 5.27 -5.60 4.01
C GLY A 87 4.06 -4.68 3.87
N LEU A 88 4.23 -3.44 3.40
CA LEU A 88 3.12 -2.50 3.26
C LEU A 88 2.22 -2.85 2.06
N THR A 89 0.97 -3.15 2.35
CA THR A 89 -0.06 -3.37 1.33
C THR A 89 -1.04 -2.21 1.27
N THR A 90 -1.45 -1.81 0.07
CA THR A 90 -2.52 -0.81 -0.09
C THR A 90 -3.89 -1.49 -0.11
N ALA A 91 -4.80 -1.03 0.75
CA ALA A 91 -6.20 -1.44 0.75
C ALA A 91 -7.13 -0.28 0.39
N PHE A 92 -8.26 -0.58 -0.23
CA PHE A 92 -9.29 0.38 -0.61
C PHE A 92 -10.64 -0.15 -0.16
N HIS A 93 -11.39 0.68 0.56
CA HIS A 93 -12.68 0.31 1.12
C HIS A 93 -13.76 1.25 0.59
N ALA A 94 -14.93 0.71 0.30
CA ALA A 94 -16.08 1.50 -0.09
C ALA A 94 -16.67 2.25 1.11
N GLN A 95 -17.44 3.31 0.84
CA GLN A 95 -18.17 4.01 1.89
C GLN A 95 -19.07 3.04 2.66
N SER A 96 -19.05 3.13 3.99
CA SER A 96 -19.82 2.30 4.91
C SER A 96 -19.52 0.79 4.83
N GLU A 97 -18.40 0.40 4.22
CA GLU A 97 -17.92 -0.97 4.26
C GLU A 97 -17.23 -1.25 5.60
N VAL A 98 -17.52 -2.41 6.20
CA VAL A 98 -16.82 -2.88 7.39
C VAL A 98 -15.47 -3.43 6.95
N PHE A 99 -14.38 -2.91 7.53
CA PHE A 99 -13.02 -3.38 7.27
C PHE A 99 -12.21 -3.42 8.57
N GLY A 100 -11.12 -4.18 8.54
CA GLY A 100 -10.22 -4.32 9.68
C GLY A 100 -10.01 -5.78 10.09
N SER A 101 -8.81 -6.08 10.58
CA SER A 101 -8.50 -7.31 11.29
C SER A 101 -7.81 -6.99 12.60
N ILE A 102 -8.06 -7.82 13.62
CA ILE A 102 -7.27 -7.83 14.85
C ILE A 102 -5.82 -8.14 14.43
N GLN A 103 -4.84 -7.42 15.00
CA GLN A 103 -3.40 -7.51 14.67
C GLN A 103 -2.96 -6.89 13.33
N THR A 104 -3.77 -6.06 12.67
CA THR A 104 -3.32 -5.27 11.52
C THR A 104 -3.30 -3.79 11.86
N LEU A 105 -2.14 -3.14 11.66
CA LEU A 105 -2.02 -1.68 11.76
C LEU A 105 -2.39 -1.03 10.43
N TYR A 106 -3.38 -0.15 10.45
CA TYR A 106 -3.83 0.58 9.27
C TYR A 106 -3.27 2.00 9.26
N ILE A 107 -2.79 2.42 8.10
CA ILE A 107 -2.34 3.80 7.85
C ILE A 107 -3.37 4.44 6.92
N LEU A 108 -4.14 5.39 7.42
CA LEU A 108 -5.15 6.09 6.64
C LEU A 108 -4.47 7.10 5.71
N SER A 109 -4.56 6.86 4.40
CA SER A 109 -3.97 7.78 3.41
C SER A 109 -4.95 8.82 2.88
N ARG A 110 -6.22 8.45 2.76
CA ARG A 110 -7.32 9.29 2.31
C ARG A 110 -8.63 8.73 2.87
N GLY A 111 -9.47 9.61 3.40
CA GLY A 111 -10.84 9.34 3.83
C GLY A 111 -11.85 10.06 2.95
#